data_AF-U2Z497-F1
#
_entry.id   AF-U2Z497-F1
#
_cell.length_a   1.000
_cell.length_b   1.000
_cell.length_c   1.000
_cell.angle_alpha   90.00
_cell.angle_beta   90.00
_cell.angle_gamma   90.00
#
_symmetry.space_group_name_H-M   'P 1'
#
loop_
_entity.id
_entity.type
_entity.pdbx_description
1 polymer ?
#
loop_
_entity_poly.entity_id
_entity_poly.type
_entity_poly.pdbx_seq_one_letter_code
_entity_poly.pdbx_strand_id
1 'polypeptide(L)'
;MRDAPPLLDTLALWLGANFDLPLAVHNPRLVTLPGPELIAMRYGDGARIAPDRVVALYDEATATIYLSDGWTGRSPAELSILIHEMVHHMQAMAGHRFACPAARERLAYDAQDAWLALFGEDLQSAFDLDPAMLLVGTVCTH
;
A
#
# COMPACT_ATOMS: atom_id res chain seq x y z
N MET A 1 -9.78 28.64 -13.33
CA MET A 1 -9.13 27.32 -13.44
C MET A 1 -9.16 26.73 -12.05
N ARG A 2 -9.75 25.54 -11.85
CA ARG A 2 -9.67 24.87 -10.54
C ARG A 2 -8.30 24.20 -10.48
N ASP A 3 -7.58 24.37 -9.38
CA ASP A 3 -6.33 23.65 -9.17
C ASP A 3 -6.59 22.14 -9.20
N ALA A 4 -5.64 21.37 -9.73
CA ALA A 4 -5.73 19.93 -9.67
C ALA A 4 -5.73 19.49 -8.19
N PRO A 5 -6.58 18.53 -7.79
CA PRO A 5 -6.54 18.00 -6.44
C PRO A 5 -5.15 17.42 -6.14
N PRO A 6 -4.67 17.53 -4.89
CA PRO A 6 -3.48 16.82 -4.43
C PRO A 6 -3.54 15.33 -4.80
N LEU A 7 -2.37 14.71 -5.02
CA LEU A 7 -2.28 13.30 -5.40
C LEU A 7 -3.05 12.39 -4.44
N LEU A 8 -2.85 12.54 -3.14
CA LEU A 8 -3.51 11.70 -2.12
C LEU A 8 -5.04 11.82 -2.15
N ASP A 9 -5.57 13.03 -2.36
CA ASP A 9 -7.02 13.23 -2.49
C ASP A 9 -7.56 12.53 -3.75
N THR A 10 -6.80 12.59 -4.85
CA THR A 10 -7.15 11.90 -6.11
C THR A 10 -7.18 10.38 -5.91
N LEU A 11 -6.18 9.82 -5.23
CA LEU A 11 -6.10 8.39 -4.95
C LEU A 11 -7.20 7.94 -3.98
N ALA A 12 -7.47 8.72 -2.93
CA ALA A 12 -8.54 8.43 -1.98
C ALA A 12 -9.93 8.43 -2.65
N LEU A 13 -10.18 9.39 -3.55
CA LEU A 13 -11.41 9.44 -4.34
C LEU A 13 -11.53 8.25 -5.29
N TRP A 14 -10.44 7.88 -5.97
CA TRP A 14 -10.43 6.70 -6.84
C TRP A 14 -10.69 5.41 -6.04
N LEU A 15 -10.07 5.25 -4.88
CA LEU A 15 -10.29 4.11 -3.99
C LEU A 15 -11.74 4.04 -3.50
N GLY A 16 -12.28 5.16 -3.01
CA GLY A 16 -13.67 5.21 -2.54
C GLY A 16 -14.69 4.92 -3.65
N ALA A 17 -14.41 5.35 -4.89
CA ALA A 17 -15.30 5.10 -6.02
C ALA A 17 -15.29 3.65 -6.53
N ASN A 18 -14.20 2.90 -6.33
CA ASN A 18 -14.01 1.58 -6.93
C ASN A 18 -14.04 0.41 -5.92
N PHE A 19 -13.80 0.67 -4.63
CA PHE A 19 -13.57 -0.39 -3.63
C PHE A 19 -14.45 -0.28 -2.38
N ASP A 20 -15.49 0.57 -2.40
CA ASP A 20 -16.42 0.80 -1.28
C ASP A 20 -15.71 1.18 0.04
N LEU A 21 -14.54 1.82 -0.09
CA LEU A 21 -13.80 2.34 1.06
C LEU A 21 -14.36 3.72 1.43
N PRO A 22 -14.70 3.96 2.70
CA PRO A 22 -15.13 5.29 3.13
C PRO A 22 -13.97 6.28 2.97
N LEU A 23 -14.29 7.48 2.49
CA LEU A 23 -13.30 8.53 2.33
C LEU A 23 -12.64 8.83 3.68
N ALA A 24 -11.30 8.84 3.69
CA ALA A 24 -10.53 9.21 4.86
C ALA A 24 -10.81 10.68 5.24
N VAL A 25 -10.96 10.95 6.54
CA VAL A 25 -11.24 12.30 7.06
C VAL A 25 -10.03 13.22 6.91
N HIS A 26 -8.83 12.65 6.87
CA HIS A 26 -7.56 13.34 6.66
C HIS A 26 -6.62 12.45 5.87
N ASN A 27 -5.67 13.05 5.15
CA ASN A 27 -4.64 12.32 4.43
C ASN A 27 -3.56 11.78 5.39
N PRO A 28 -2.91 10.65 5.05
CA PRO A 28 -1.77 10.18 5.80
C PRO A 28 -0.56 11.08 5.56
N ARG A 29 0.40 11.04 6.48
CA ARG A 29 1.72 11.64 6.28
C ARG A 29 2.55 10.75 5.36
N LEU A 30 3.34 11.34 4.46
CA LEU A 30 4.33 10.61 3.67
C LEU A 30 5.73 10.90 4.22
N VAL A 31 6.50 9.85 4.49
CA VAL A 31 7.89 9.94 4.96
C VAL A 31 8.74 8.95 4.18
N THR A 32 9.91 9.38 3.70
CA THR A 32 10.89 8.48 3.10
C THR A 32 11.91 8.01 4.13
N LEU A 33 12.27 6.73 4.08
CA LEU A 33 13.29 6.12 4.94
C LEU A 33 14.22 5.21 4.13
N PRO A 34 15.47 5.00 4.57
CA PRO A 34 16.33 3.98 4.02
C PRO A 34 15.73 2.57 4.16
N GLY A 35 15.92 1.71 3.16
CA GLY A 35 15.41 0.31 3.17
C GLY A 35 15.70 -0.49 4.45
N PRO A 36 16.92 -0.44 5.04
CA PRO A 36 17.21 -1.11 6.31
C PRO A 36 16.32 -0.66 7.47
N GLU A 37 15.92 0.62 7.51
CA GLU A 37 15.02 1.13 8.56
C GLU A 37 13.59 0.60 8.35
N LEU A 38 13.10 0.55 7.10
CA LEU A 38 11.81 -0.06 6.79
C LEU A 38 11.75 -1.55 7.16
N ILE A 39 12.84 -2.28 6.93
CA ILE A 39 12.95 -3.69 7.34
C ILE A 39 12.91 -3.83 8.85
N ALA A 40 13.65 -3.00 9.58
CA ALA A 40 13.64 -3.01 11.04
C ALA A 40 12.24 -2.68 11.58
N MET A 41 11.52 -1.73 10.96
CA MET A 41 10.14 -1.41 11.33
C MET A 41 9.18 -2.59 11.06
N ARG A 42 9.33 -3.31 9.94
CA ARG A 42 8.43 -4.40 9.54
C ARG A 42 8.69 -5.70 10.32
N TYR A 43 9.96 -6.05 10.53
CA TYR A 43 10.39 -7.37 11.00
C TYR A 43 11.20 -7.34 12.31
N GLY A 44 11.49 -6.15 12.84
CA GLY A 44 12.33 -5.96 14.02
C GLY A 44 13.82 -5.85 13.69
N ASP A 45 14.58 -5.38 14.68
CA ASP A 45 16.03 -5.19 14.57
C ASP A 45 16.76 -6.51 14.27
N GLY A 46 17.75 -6.43 13.37
CA GLY A 46 18.59 -7.57 13.02
C GLY A 46 17.98 -8.57 12.02
N ALA A 47 16.78 -8.29 11.48
CA ALA A 47 16.19 -9.06 10.41
C ALA A 47 17.11 -9.08 9.17
N ARG A 48 17.45 -10.28 8.68
CA ARG A 48 18.29 -10.48 7.49
C ARG A 48 17.43 -10.61 6.24
N ILE A 49 16.72 -9.54 5.91
CA ILE A 49 15.90 -9.40 4.71
C ILE A 49 16.66 -8.50 3.73
N ALA A 50 16.55 -8.78 2.42
CA ALA A 50 17.19 -7.93 1.42
C ALA A 50 16.55 -6.52 1.42
N PRO A 51 17.35 -5.42 1.35
CA PRO A 51 16.88 -4.03 1.51
C PRO A 51 15.72 -3.60 0.60
N ASP A 52 15.60 -4.24 -0.55
CA ASP A 52 14.61 -3.98 -1.60
C ASP A 52 13.28 -4.73 -1.40
N ARG A 53 13.19 -5.62 -0.42
CA ARG A 53 11.98 -6.43 -0.17
C ARG A 53 10.86 -5.67 0.54
N VAL A 54 11.16 -4.56 1.19
CA VAL A 54 10.16 -3.68 1.83
C VAL A 54 10.28 -2.30 1.22
N VAL A 55 9.37 -1.99 0.30
CA VAL A 55 9.36 -0.72 -0.44
C VAL A 55 8.43 0.33 0.19
N ALA A 56 7.47 -0.11 1.00
CA ALA A 56 6.59 0.75 1.77
C ALA A 56 6.00 0.01 2.98
N LEU A 57 5.46 0.78 3.92
CA LEU A 57 4.58 0.28 4.98
C LEU A 57 3.71 1.42 5.53
N TYR A 58 2.49 1.10 5.92
CA TYR A 58 1.61 1.98 6.66
C TYR A 58 1.67 1.72 8.18
N ASP A 59 1.94 2.78 8.94
CA ASP A 59 1.81 2.80 10.39
C ASP A 59 0.49 3.45 10.82
N GLU A 60 -0.39 2.63 11.39
CA GLU A 60 -1.69 3.05 11.91
C GLU A 60 -1.57 4.00 13.10
N ALA A 61 -0.56 3.82 13.97
CA ALA A 61 -0.44 4.60 15.20
C ALA A 61 -0.17 6.09 14.95
N THR A 62 0.58 6.38 13.88
CA THR A 62 0.95 7.76 13.49
C THR A 62 0.25 8.24 12.22
N ALA A 63 -0.58 7.40 11.60
CA ALA A 63 -1.17 7.63 10.28
C ALA A 63 -0.12 8.05 9.23
N THR A 64 0.99 7.30 9.18
CA THR A 64 2.12 7.59 8.30
C THR A 64 2.33 6.45 7.31
N ILE A 65 2.45 6.79 6.03
CA ILE A 65 2.97 5.90 5.00
C ILE A 65 4.47 6.18 4.90
N TYR A 66 5.26 5.15 5.18
CA TYR A 66 6.69 5.18 4.99
C TYR A 66 7.02 4.55 3.64
N LEU A 67 7.88 5.20 2.87
CA LEU A 67 8.31 4.79 1.53
C LEU A 67 9.83 4.63 1.53
N SER A 68 10.36 3.75 0.69
CA SER A 68 11.81 3.68 0.50
C SER A 68 12.33 4.98 -0.10
N ASP A 69 13.56 5.35 0.24
CA ASP A 69 14.24 6.55 -0.29
C ASP A 69 14.40 6.55 -1.83
N GLY A 70 14.37 5.37 -2.45
CA GLY A 70 14.35 5.21 -3.90
C GLY A 70 12.99 5.47 -4.56
N TRP A 71 11.90 5.59 -3.80
CA TRP A 71 10.56 5.81 -4.35
C TRP A 71 10.40 7.23 -4.91
N THR A 72 9.93 7.33 -6.15
CA THR A 72 9.77 8.62 -6.84
C THR A 72 8.33 8.97 -7.19
N GLY A 73 7.41 8.00 -7.15
CA GLY A 73 5.99 8.20 -7.47
C GLY A 73 5.73 8.57 -8.93
N ARG A 74 6.60 8.15 -9.85
CA ARG A 74 6.55 8.57 -11.27
C ARG A 74 6.12 7.47 -12.23
N SER A 75 6.06 6.22 -11.79
CA SER A 75 5.56 5.09 -12.59
C SER A 75 4.21 4.58 -12.08
N PRO A 76 3.42 3.89 -12.94
CA PRO A 76 2.23 3.17 -12.50
C PRO A 76 2.50 2.23 -11.33
N ALA A 77 3.60 1.48 -11.38
CA ALA A 77 4.05 0.61 -10.29
C ALA A 77 4.34 1.36 -8.98
N GLU A 78 5.07 2.48 -9.03
CA GLU A 78 5.35 3.26 -7.81
C GLU A 78 4.07 3.84 -7.19
N LEU A 79 3.13 4.31 -8.02
CA LEU A 79 1.84 4.80 -7.54
C LEU A 79 0.94 3.66 -7.03
N SER A 80 1.06 2.45 -7.58
CA SER A 80 0.29 1.29 -7.11
C SER A 80 0.69 0.88 -5.69
N ILE A 81 1.97 1.04 -5.31
CA ILE A 81 2.41 0.89 -3.92
C ILE A 81 1.69 1.88 -3.00
N LEU A 82 1.55 3.13 -3.44
CA LEU A 82 0.83 4.14 -2.66
C LEU A 82 -0.67 3.85 -2.56
N ILE A 83 -1.27 3.29 -3.62
CA ILE A 83 -2.65 2.77 -3.59
C ILE A 83 -2.80 1.70 -2.50
N HIS A 84 -1.88 0.72 -2.44
CA HIS A 84 -1.89 -0.34 -1.42
C HIS A 84 -1.89 0.23 0.00
N GLU A 85 -0.95 1.13 0.30
CA GLU A 85 -0.84 1.73 1.63
C GLU A 85 -1.99 2.68 1.97
N MET A 86 -2.57 3.36 0.97
CA MET A 86 -3.78 4.17 1.14
C MET A 86 -5.00 3.31 1.48
N VAL A 87 -5.12 2.09 0.94
CA VAL A 87 -6.16 1.14 1.39
C VAL A 87 -6.02 0.85 2.87
N HIS A 88 -4.81 0.55 3.35
CA HIS A 88 -4.58 0.32 4.77
C HIS A 88 -4.93 1.53 5.64
N HIS A 89 -4.63 2.74 5.17
CA HIS A 89 -5.02 3.96 5.84
C HIS A 89 -6.55 4.12 5.92
N MET A 90 -7.27 3.93 4.81
CA MET A 90 -8.72 4.05 4.77
C MET A 90 -9.42 2.95 5.60
N GLN A 91 -8.91 1.72 5.57
CA GLN A 91 -9.37 0.62 6.43
C GLN A 91 -9.22 0.97 7.92
N ALA A 92 -8.08 1.53 8.32
CA ALA A 92 -7.82 1.93 9.70
C ALA A 92 -8.76 3.07 10.14
N MET A 93 -8.93 4.09 9.30
CA MET A 93 -9.83 5.22 9.55
C MET A 93 -11.31 4.80 9.65
N ALA A 94 -11.70 3.77 8.89
CA ALA A 94 -13.02 3.15 8.97
C ALA A 94 -13.22 2.29 10.23
N GLY A 95 -12.18 2.11 11.05
CA GLY A 95 -12.22 1.24 12.22
C GLY A 95 -12.41 -0.23 11.85
N HIS A 96 -12.03 -0.65 10.63
CA HIS A 96 -12.15 -2.04 10.22
C HIS A 96 -11.32 -2.95 11.13
N ARG A 97 -11.85 -4.16 11.32
CA ARG A 97 -11.20 -5.22 12.10
C ARG A 97 -11.19 -6.47 11.23
N PHE A 98 -10.04 -7.11 11.18
CA PHE A 98 -9.82 -8.28 10.35
C PHE A 98 -9.60 -9.50 11.26
N ALA A 99 -10.04 -10.67 10.79
CA ALA A 99 -9.83 -11.93 11.51
C ALA A 99 -8.34 -12.27 11.67
N CYS A 100 -7.50 -11.82 10.73
CA CYS A 100 -6.07 -11.99 10.74
C CYS A 100 -5.39 -10.89 9.89
N PRO A 101 -4.05 -10.71 9.98
CA PRO A 101 -3.31 -9.78 9.12
C PRO A 101 -3.51 -10.04 7.62
N ALA A 102 -3.47 -11.30 7.18
CA ALA A 102 -3.60 -11.64 5.76
C ALA A 102 -4.96 -11.22 5.16
N ALA A 103 -6.05 -11.25 5.94
CA ALA A 103 -7.35 -10.79 5.46
C ALA A 103 -7.39 -9.27 5.19
N ARG A 104 -6.55 -8.50 5.87
CA ARG A 104 -6.41 -7.05 5.65
C ARG A 104 -5.78 -6.75 4.29
N GLU A 105 -4.82 -7.57 3.88
CA GLU A 105 -4.02 -7.38 2.66
C GLU A 105 -4.82 -7.58 1.37
N ARG A 106 -5.88 -8.38 1.39
CA ARG A 106 -6.65 -8.76 0.19
C ARG A 106 -7.11 -7.55 -0.62
N LEU A 107 -7.81 -6.62 0.01
CA LEU A 107 -8.34 -5.44 -0.68
C LEU A 107 -7.23 -4.51 -1.18
N ALA A 108 -6.11 -4.45 -0.44
CA ALA A 108 -4.99 -3.60 -0.81
C ALA A 108 -4.32 -4.10 -2.10
N TYR A 109 -4.10 -5.42 -2.20
CA TYR A 109 -3.60 -6.03 -3.43
C TYR A 109 -4.62 -6.00 -4.58
N ASP A 110 -5.91 -6.23 -4.30
CA ASP A 110 -6.96 -6.13 -5.32
C ASP A 110 -7.00 -4.71 -5.93
N ALA A 111 -6.87 -3.67 -5.09
CA ALA A 111 -6.81 -2.28 -5.55
C ALA A 111 -5.51 -1.96 -6.28
N GLN A 112 -4.39 -2.51 -5.82
CA GLN A 112 -3.09 -2.33 -6.45
C GLN A 112 -3.08 -2.93 -7.87
N ASP A 113 -3.59 -4.14 -8.04
CA ASP A 113 -3.67 -4.81 -9.35
C ASP A 113 -4.64 -4.08 -10.29
N ALA A 114 -5.80 -3.65 -9.79
CA ALA A 114 -6.75 -2.86 -10.57
C ALA A 114 -6.17 -1.51 -11.03
N TRP A 115 -5.31 -0.88 -10.23
CA TRP A 115 -4.60 0.34 -10.64
C TRP A 115 -3.61 0.04 -11.77
N LEU A 116 -2.81 -1.02 -11.65
CA LEU A 116 -1.86 -1.44 -12.68
C LEU A 116 -2.56 -1.77 -14.00
N ALA A 117 -3.74 -2.39 -13.93
CA ALA A 117 -4.53 -2.74 -15.10
C ALA A 117 -4.95 -1.52 -15.94
N LEU A 118 -5.05 -0.31 -15.34
CA LEU A 118 -5.29 0.93 -16.09
C LEU A 118 -4.17 1.26 -17.08
N PHE A 119 -2.98 0.69 -16.89
CA PHE A 119 -1.78 0.91 -17.69
C PHE A 119 -1.36 -0.35 -18.47
N GLY A 120 -2.16 -1.41 -18.45
CA GLY A 120 -1.84 -2.68 -19.10
C GLY A 120 -0.75 -3.48 -18.37
N GLU A 121 -0.55 -3.22 -17.07
CA GLU A 121 0.34 -3.96 -16.17
C GLU A 121 -0.49 -4.76 -15.16
N ASP A 122 0.17 -5.64 -14.41
CA ASP A 122 -0.38 -6.42 -13.29
C ASP A 122 0.69 -6.62 -12.21
N LEU A 123 0.31 -7.18 -11.05
CA LEU A 123 1.26 -7.41 -9.94
C LEU A 123 2.47 -8.26 -10.36
N GLN A 124 2.28 -9.22 -11.27
CA GLN A 124 3.35 -10.11 -11.73
C GLN A 124 4.36 -9.37 -12.62
N SER A 125 3.89 -8.65 -13.64
CA SER A 125 4.75 -7.90 -14.56
C SER A 125 5.42 -6.70 -13.91
N ALA A 126 4.77 -6.06 -12.94
CA ALA A 126 5.31 -4.90 -12.24
C ALA A 126 6.31 -5.27 -11.12
N PHE A 127 6.08 -6.38 -10.40
CA PHE A 127 6.82 -6.70 -9.16
C PHE A 127 7.35 -8.13 -9.06
N ASP A 128 7.16 -8.96 -10.09
CA ASP A 128 7.47 -10.40 -10.05
C ASP A 128 6.74 -11.14 -8.91
N LEU A 129 5.53 -10.67 -8.57
CA LEU A 129 4.67 -11.29 -7.57
C LEU A 129 3.81 -12.39 -8.21
N ASP A 130 4.24 -13.64 -8.03
CA ASP A 130 3.47 -14.81 -8.46
C ASP A 130 2.12 -14.90 -7.70
N PRO A 131 1.00 -15.22 -8.38
CA PRO A 131 -0.30 -15.43 -7.73
C PRO A 131 -0.29 -16.36 -6.50
N ALA A 132 0.60 -17.36 -6.47
CA ALA A 132 0.79 -18.24 -5.32
C ALA A 132 1.39 -17.49 -4.12
N MET A 133 2.33 -16.56 -4.33
CA MET A 133 2.86 -15.71 -3.25
C MET A 133 1.78 -14.77 -2.72
N LEU A 134 0.98 -14.20 -3.63
CA LEU A 134 -0.14 -13.35 -3.26
C LEU A 134 -1.19 -14.11 -2.43
N LEU A 135 -1.49 -15.36 -2.80
CA LEU A 135 -2.41 -16.21 -2.04
C LEU A 135 -1.89 -16.47 -0.61
N VAL A 136 -0.60 -16.76 -0.46
CA VAL A 136 0.02 -16.96 0.86
C VAL A 136 -0.06 -15.68 1.70
N GLY A 137 0.12 -14.50 1.10
CA GLY A 137 0.02 -13.21 1.78
C GLY A 137 -1.40 -12.80 2.19
N THR A 138 -2.45 -13.40 1.62
CA THR A 138 -3.84 -12.92 1.73
C THR A 138 -4.84 -13.93 2.32
N VAL A 139 -4.36 -15.10 2.75
CA VAL A 139 -5.18 -16.14 3.38
C VAL A 139 -4.84 -16.28 4.86
N CYS A 140 -5.85 -16.26 5.72
CA CYS A 140 -5.65 -16.55 7.14
C CYS A 140 -5.25 -18.02 7.32
N THR A 141 -4.11 -18.26 7.96
CA THR A 141 -3.75 -19.58 8.46
C THR A 141 -4.29 -19.77 9.87
N HIS A 142 -4.92 -20.92 10.11
CA HIS A 142 -5.54 -21.27 11.40
C HIS A 142 -4.51 -21.60 12.47
#